data_AF-A0A401JAI8-F1
#
_entry.id   AF-A0A401JAI8-F1
#
_cell.length_a   1.000
_cell.length_b   1.000
_cell.length_c   1.000
_cell.angle_alpha   90.00
_cell.angle_beta   90.00
_cell.angle_gamma   90.00
#
_symmetry.space_group_name_H-M   'P 1'
#
loop_
_entity.id
_entity.type
_entity.pdbx_description
1 polymer ?
#
loop_
_entity_poly.entity_id
_entity_poly.type
_entity_poly.pdbx_seq_one_letter_code
_entity_poly.pdbx_strand_id
1 'polypeptide(L)'
;MSGHFPFSGNTNRVSVFGFYERYNLNPAMQEKYYKWWYDWAKNFVMADADLKATKGMEFTHYPFGQHSHVDFHLRQGAWTTALIDLGGFIKGTILPKLSDAQMHKLDEDHHHMLHTLEEEAKATPRPPQPELGWFRHT
;
A
#
# COMPACT_ATOMS: atom_id res chain seq x y z
N MET A 1 5.36 16.43 -10.68
CA MET A 1 5.25 15.07 -11.27
C MET A 1 4.70 14.15 -10.19
N SER A 2 3.64 13.38 -10.45
CA SER A 2 3.09 12.46 -9.45
C SER A 2 3.93 11.19 -9.41
N GLY A 3 4.46 10.83 -8.25
CA GLY A 3 5.20 9.58 -8.04
C GLY A 3 4.44 8.34 -8.53
N HIS A 4 5.16 7.35 -9.05
CA HIS A 4 4.60 6.11 -9.61
C HIS A 4 4.26 5.09 -8.51
N PHE A 5 3.34 5.44 -7.61
CA PHE A 5 2.86 4.54 -6.55
C PHE A 5 1.70 3.66 -7.05
N PRO A 6 1.48 2.46 -6.46
CA PRO A 6 0.40 1.56 -6.89
C PRO A 6 -1.01 2.13 -6.68
N PHE A 7 -1.13 3.23 -5.92
CA PHE A 7 -2.38 3.97 -5.68
C PHE A 7 -2.47 5.34 -6.40
N SER A 8 -1.43 5.74 -7.16
CA SER A 8 -1.40 7.04 -7.84
C SER A 8 -2.36 7.13 -9.04
N GLY A 9 -2.71 6.00 -9.66
CA GLY A 9 -3.56 5.92 -10.86
C GLY A 9 -5.06 5.78 -10.58
N ASN A 10 -5.79 5.23 -11.55
CA ASN A 10 -7.17 4.75 -11.34
C ASN A 10 -7.13 3.40 -10.62
N THR A 11 -6.81 3.44 -9.33
CA THR A 11 -6.45 2.26 -8.55
C THR A 11 -7.68 1.53 -8.03
N ASN A 12 -7.64 0.20 -8.15
CA ASN A 12 -8.60 -0.72 -7.57
C ASN A 12 -7.88 -1.98 -7.06
N ARG A 13 -8.64 -2.95 -6.53
CA ARG A 13 -8.06 -4.19 -6.00
C ARG A 13 -7.30 -5.01 -7.04
N VAL A 14 -7.77 -5.02 -8.27
CA VAL A 14 -7.10 -5.76 -9.36
C VAL A 14 -5.77 -5.11 -9.70
N SER A 15 -5.70 -3.78 -9.75
CA SER A 15 -4.45 -3.08 -10.08
C SER A 15 -3.39 -3.22 -8.98
N VAL A 16 -3.79 -3.13 -7.70
CA VAL A 16 -2.86 -3.36 -6.58
C VAL A 16 -2.41 -4.82 -6.53
N PHE A 17 -3.31 -5.75 -6.83
CA PHE A 17 -2.96 -7.16 -6.90
C PHE A 17 -1.97 -7.44 -8.03
N GLY A 18 -2.23 -6.94 -9.24
CA GLY A 18 -1.32 -7.08 -10.37
C GLY A 18 0.05 -6.42 -10.12
N PHE A 19 0.11 -5.36 -9.32
CA PHE A 19 1.36 -4.82 -8.81
C PHE A 19 2.10 -5.85 -7.96
N TYR A 20 1.47 -6.45 -6.96
CA TYR A 20 2.10 -7.50 -6.15
C TYR A 20 2.55 -8.71 -6.99
N GLU A 21 1.80 -9.09 -8.01
CA GLU A 21 2.19 -10.15 -8.95
C GLU A 21 3.43 -9.78 -9.76
N ARG A 22 3.48 -8.57 -10.32
CA ARG A 22 4.62 -8.08 -11.10
C ARG A 22 5.92 -8.14 -10.31
N TYR A 23 5.85 -7.83 -9.02
CA TYR A 23 6.99 -7.85 -8.09
C TYR A 23 7.16 -9.19 -7.36
N ASN A 24 6.33 -10.19 -7.69
CA ASN A 24 6.33 -11.53 -7.08
C ASN A 24 6.23 -11.54 -5.54
N LEU A 25 5.50 -10.57 -4.98
CA LEU A 25 5.39 -10.39 -3.54
C LEU A 25 4.44 -11.42 -2.92
N ASN A 26 4.98 -12.27 -2.05
CA ASN A 26 4.18 -13.16 -1.22
C ASN A 26 3.41 -12.37 -0.12
N PRO A 27 2.44 -12.99 0.60
CA PRO A 27 1.64 -12.27 1.59
C PRO A 27 2.44 -11.56 2.69
N ALA A 28 3.56 -12.13 3.14
CA ALA A 28 4.41 -11.49 4.16
C ALA A 28 5.11 -10.23 3.59
N MET A 29 5.54 -10.27 2.33
CA MET A 29 6.11 -9.10 1.65
C MET A 29 5.06 -8.02 1.39
N GLN A 30 3.81 -8.41 1.08
CA GLN A 30 2.70 -7.47 0.93
C GLN A 30 2.41 -6.75 2.24
N GLU A 31 2.41 -7.46 3.36
CA GLU A 31 2.31 -6.87 4.70
C GLU A 31 3.46 -5.90 4.98
N LYS A 32 4.71 -6.29 4.71
CA LYS A 32 5.89 -5.41 4.86
C LYS A 32 5.74 -4.13 4.03
N TYR A 33 5.33 -4.27 2.77
CA TYR A 33 5.09 -3.14 1.87
C TYR A 33 3.99 -2.22 2.39
N TYR A 34 2.87 -2.80 2.86
CA TYR A 34 1.79 -2.05 3.46
C TYR A 34 2.22 -1.34 4.75
N LYS A 35 2.97 -2.03 5.62
CA LYS A 35 3.48 -1.47 6.88
C LYS A 35 4.39 -0.28 6.65
N TRP A 36 5.24 -0.33 5.63
CA TRP A 36 6.10 0.79 5.23
C TRP A 36 5.26 2.04 4.89
N TRP A 37 4.23 1.89 4.06
CA TRP A 37 3.31 2.99 3.76
C TRP A 37 2.53 3.47 4.98
N TYR A 38 2.07 2.55 5.83
CA TYR A 38 1.32 2.87 7.03
C TYR A 38 2.17 3.71 7.98
N ASP A 39 3.41 3.29 8.24
CA ASP A 39 4.31 4.01 9.13
C ASP A 39 4.69 5.37 8.57
N TRP A 40 4.98 5.43 7.26
CA TRP A 40 5.26 6.69 6.59
C TRP A 40 4.09 7.68 6.71
N ALA A 41 2.86 7.24 6.39
CA ALA A 41 1.67 8.07 6.45
C ALA A 41 1.34 8.47 7.90
N LYS A 42 1.45 7.54 8.85
CA LYS A 42 1.26 7.80 10.27
C LYS A 42 2.23 8.85 10.77
N ASN A 43 3.51 8.72 10.45
CA ASN A 43 4.53 9.68 10.88
C ASN A 43 4.27 11.07 10.30
N PHE A 44 3.86 11.14 9.03
CA PHE A 44 3.47 12.41 8.40
C PHE A 44 2.29 13.06 9.13
N VAL A 45 1.22 12.30 9.38
CA VAL A 45 0.02 12.80 10.08
C VAL A 45 0.34 13.23 11.51
N MET A 46 1.17 12.48 12.23
CA MET A 46 1.49 12.79 13.62
C MET A 46 2.45 13.97 13.77
N ALA A 47 3.18 14.32 12.72
CA ALA A 47 4.09 15.47 12.68
C ALA A 47 3.40 16.79 12.30
N ASP A 48 2.26 16.73 11.59
CA ASP A 48 1.45 17.90 11.21
C ASP A 48 0.31 18.10 12.22
N ALA A 49 0.23 19.28 12.85
CA ALA A 49 -0.72 19.54 13.94
C ALA A 49 -2.20 19.45 13.48
N ASP A 50 -2.50 19.93 12.28
CA ASP A 50 -3.86 19.95 11.75
C ASP A 50 -4.30 18.54 11.33
N LEU A 51 -3.40 17.80 10.66
CA LEU A 51 -3.64 16.41 10.30
C LEU A 51 -3.74 15.53 11.54
N LYS A 52 -2.91 15.75 12.56
CA LYS A 52 -3.01 15.01 13.81
C LYS A 52 -4.36 15.21 14.47
N ALA A 53 -4.84 16.46 14.54
CA ALA A 53 -6.13 16.79 15.15
C ALA A 53 -7.32 16.17 14.39
N THR A 54 -7.24 16.09 13.07
CA THR A 54 -8.38 15.66 12.22
C THR A 54 -8.33 14.18 11.82
N LYS A 55 -7.14 13.60 11.71
CA LYS A 55 -6.87 12.27 11.14
C LYS A 55 -6.05 11.36 12.04
N GLY A 56 -5.46 11.88 13.13
CA GLY A 56 -4.61 11.08 14.03
C GLY A 56 -5.35 9.87 14.63
N MET A 57 -6.65 10.00 14.91
CA MET A 57 -7.46 8.90 15.42
C MET A 57 -7.58 7.72 14.45
N GLU A 58 -7.51 7.96 13.13
CA GLU A 58 -7.56 6.91 12.10
C GLU A 58 -6.29 6.02 12.12
N PHE A 59 -5.20 6.47 12.77
CA PHE A 59 -3.94 5.74 12.94
C PHE A 59 -3.76 5.12 14.33
N THR A 60 -4.83 5.02 15.12
CA THR A 60 -4.81 4.36 16.45
C THR A 60 -4.73 2.85 16.34
N HIS A 61 -5.22 2.27 15.24
CA HIS A 61 -5.22 0.84 14.99
C HIS A 61 -4.52 0.52 13.66
N TYR A 62 -4.02 -0.70 13.55
CA TYR A 62 -3.42 -1.25 12.34
C TYR A 62 -4.20 -2.51 11.93
N PRO A 63 -4.56 -2.69 10.64
CA PRO A 63 -4.31 -1.80 9.50
C PRO A 63 -5.23 -0.56 9.46
N PHE A 64 -4.83 0.48 8.74
CA PHE A 64 -5.66 1.64 8.39
C PHE A 64 -6.83 1.23 7.47
N GLY A 65 -8.00 1.84 7.67
CA GLY A 65 -9.17 1.68 6.81
C GLY A 65 -10.32 0.93 7.49
N GLN A 66 -11.48 0.92 6.84
CA GLN A 66 -12.67 0.21 7.33
C GLN A 66 -12.76 -1.23 6.80
N HIS A 67 -12.10 -1.51 5.67
CA HIS A 67 -12.09 -2.83 5.06
C HIS A 67 -10.98 -3.75 5.61
N SER A 68 -10.14 -3.23 6.51
CA SER A 68 -9.02 -3.95 7.13
C SER A 68 -9.45 -5.07 8.10
N HIS A 69 -10.73 -5.10 8.50
CA HIS A 69 -11.25 -5.99 9.55
C HIS A 69 -12.32 -7.00 9.10
N VAL A 70 -12.72 -6.98 7.83
CA VAL A 70 -13.79 -7.85 7.32
C VAL A 70 -13.27 -8.67 6.14
N ASP A 71 -12.93 -9.92 6.42
CA ASP A 71 -12.50 -10.91 5.44
C ASP A 71 -13.72 -11.53 4.73
N PHE A 72 -14.54 -10.70 4.08
CA PHE A 72 -15.65 -11.19 3.28
C PHE A 72 -15.13 -11.57 1.89
N HIS A 73 -14.85 -12.87 1.71
CA HIS A 73 -14.59 -13.59 0.45
C HIS A 73 -13.21 -13.44 -0.23
N LEU A 74 -12.25 -12.72 0.33
CA LEU A 74 -11.01 -12.37 -0.38
C LEU A 74 -9.81 -13.22 0.06
N ARG A 75 -9.82 -14.51 -0.32
CA ARG A 75 -8.68 -15.44 -0.15
C ARG A 75 -7.38 -14.82 -0.70
N GLN A 76 -6.55 -14.24 0.17
CA GLN A 76 -5.27 -13.53 -0.13
C GLN A 76 -5.37 -12.07 -0.61
N GLY A 77 -6.53 -11.41 -0.52
CA GLY A 77 -6.73 -10.01 -0.98
C GLY A 77 -6.69 -8.95 0.13
N ALA A 78 -6.49 -9.32 1.40
CA ALA A 78 -6.58 -8.41 2.54
C ALA A 78 -5.63 -7.20 2.42
N TRP A 79 -4.36 -7.43 2.06
CA TRP A 79 -3.37 -6.36 1.90
C TRP A 79 -3.64 -5.48 0.69
N THR A 80 -4.19 -6.07 -0.38
CA THR A 80 -4.64 -5.32 -1.56
C THR A 80 -5.73 -4.33 -1.17
N THR A 81 -6.75 -4.79 -0.44
CA THR A 81 -7.85 -3.93 0.00
C THR A 81 -7.39 -2.88 1.01
N ALA A 82 -6.59 -3.27 2.00
CA ALA A 82 -6.04 -2.33 2.98
C ALA A 82 -5.19 -1.24 2.30
N LEU A 83 -4.37 -1.60 1.31
CA LEU A 83 -3.55 -0.64 0.58
C LEU A 83 -4.38 0.34 -0.28
N ILE A 84 -5.56 -0.05 -0.76
CA ILE A 84 -6.47 0.89 -1.44
C ILE A 84 -6.97 1.95 -0.47
N ASP A 85 -7.46 1.53 0.71
CA ASP A 85 -7.98 2.46 1.72
C ASP A 85 -6.89 3.46 2.14
N LEU A 86 -5.71 2.94 2.51
CA LEU A 86 -4.58 3.77 2.90
C LEU A 86 -4.05 4.63 1.73
N GLY A 87 -3.93 4.04 0.54
CA GLY A 87 -3.43 4.73 -0.65
C GLY A 87 -4.36 5.86 -1.11
N GLY A 88 -5.67 5.66 -0.98
CA GLY A 88 -6.68 6.69 -1.23
C GLY A 88 -6.52 7.87 -0.28
N PHE A 89 -6.32 7.61 1.01
CA PHE A 89 -6.02 8.64 1.99
C PHE A 89 -4.72 9.39 1.67
N ILE A 90 -3.62 8.66 1.41
CA ILE A 90 -2.31 9.24 1.07
C ILE A 90 -2.43 10.15 -0.15
N LYS A 91 -3.03 9.65 -1.24
CA LYS A 91 -3.19 10.39 -2.50
C LYS A 91 -4.08 11.62 -2.34
N GLY A 92 -5.19 11.50 -1.62
CA GLY A 92 -6.15 12.60 -1.48
C GLY A 92 -5.74 13.66 -0.45
N THR A 93 -4.94 13.28 0.55
CA THR A 93 -4.68 14.14 1.72
C THR A 93 -3.21 14.52 1.89
N ILE A 94 -2.29 13.57 1.72
CA ILE A 94 -0.87 13.77 2.02
C ILE A 94 -0.10 14.25 0.79
N LEU A 95 -0.19 13.53 -0.34
CA LEU A 95 0.61 13.85 -1.54
C LEU A 95 0.47 15.31 -2.02
N PRO A 96 -0.72 15.94 -2.01
CA PRO A 96 -0.86 17.34 -2.42
C PRO A 96 -0.14 18.35 -1.53
N LYS A 97 0.27 17.94 -0.31
CA LYS A 97 0.99 18.79 0.65
C LYS A 97 2.51 18.67 0.54
N LEU A 98 3.02 17.71 -0.25
CA LEU A 98 4.46 17.51 -0.39
C LEU A 98 5.05 18.54 -1.36
N SER A 99 6.20 19.09 -1.00
CA SER A 99 7.06 19.82 -1.95
C SER A 99 7.68 18.88 -2.97
N ASP A 100 8.17 19.41 -4.09
CA ASP A 100 8.83 18.61 -5.13
C ASP A 100 10.03 17.81 -4.59
N ALA A 101 10.83 18.40 -3.71
CA ALA A 101 11.96 17.71 -3.08
C ALA A 101 11.51 16.54 -2.19
N GLN A 102 10.41 16.72 -1.44
CA GLN A 102 9.84 15.65 -0.62
C GLN A 102 9.22 14.55 -1.48
N MET A 103 8.58 14.90 -2.59
CA MET A 103 8.05 13.93 -3.55
C MET A 103 9.17 13.12 -4.19
N HIS A 104 10.25 13.77 -4.62
CA HIS A 104 11.39 13.09 -5.22
C HIS A 104 12.05 12.12 -4.24
N LYS A 105 12.27 12.56 -2.99
CA LYS A 105 12.77 11.69 -1.94
C LYS A 105 11.85 10.50 -1.68
N LEU A 106 10.53 10.71 -1.69
CA LEU A 106 9.56 9.63 -1.50
C LEU A 106 9.63 8.60 -2.64
N ASP A 107 9.79 9.05 -3.89
CA ASP A 107 9.97 8.18 -5.04
C ASP A 107 11.25 7.33 -4.91
N GLU A 108 12.36 7.93 -4.48
CA GLU A 108 13.62 7.22 -4.23
C GLU A 108 13.45 6.18 -3.10
N ASP A 109 12.90 6.59 -1.96
CA ASP A 109 12.69 5.72 -0.80
C ASP A 109 11.74 4.54 -1.16
N HIS A 110 10.71 4.81 -1.98
CA HIS A 110 9.80 3.79 -2.49
C HIS A 110 10.51 2.81 -3.43
N HIS A 111 11.37 3.31 -4.32
CA HIS A 111 12.17 2.47 -5.21
C HIS A 111 13.11 1.54 -4.44
N HIS A 112 13.81 2.05 -3.43
CA HIS A 112 14.68 1.25 -2.56
C HIS A 112 13.92 0.18 -1.77
N MET A 113 12.74 0.52 -1.24
CA MET A 113 11.88 -0.44 -0.55
C MET A 113 11.45 -1.57 -1.51
N LEU A 114 11.05 -1.23 -2.73
CA LEU A 114 10.66 -2.25 -3.72
C LEU A 114 11.82 -3.16 -4.12
N HIS A 115 12.99 -2.59 -4.40
CA HIS A 115 14.18 -3.36 -4.73
C HIS A 115 14.53 -4.34 -3.60
N THR A 116 14.40 -3.91 -2.34
CA THR A 116 14.64 -4.79 -1.17
C THR A 116 13.67 -5.97 -1.18
N LEU A 117 12.38 -5.74 -1.43
CA LEU A 117 11.38 -6.79 -1.50
C LEU A 117 11.57 -7.72 -2.72
N GLU A 118 12.01 -7.19 -3.86
CA GLU A 118 12.33 -7.99 -5.05
C GLU A 118 13.48 -8.96 -4.77
N GLU A 119 14.53 -8.52 -4.08
CA GLU A 119 15.62 -9.41 -3.66
C GLU A 119 15.13 -10.50 -2.70
N GLU A 120 14.26 -10.17 -1.73
CA GLU A 120 13.65 -11.18 -0.87
C GLU A 120 12.76 -12.16 -1.66
N ALA A 121 12.05 -11.67 -2.68
CA ALA A 121 11.16 -12.47 -3.54
C ALA A 121 11.93 -13.49 -4.39
N LYS A 122 13.22 -13.26 -4.70
CA LYS A 122 14.07 -14.26 -5.36
C LYS A 122 14.30 -15.49 -4.48
N ALA A 123 14.37 -15.32 -3.16
CA ALA A 123 14.57 -16.42 -2.21
C ALA A 123 13.27 -17.09 -1.79
N THR A 124 12.18 -16.31 -1.66
CA THR A 124 10.87 -16.80 -1.20
C THR A 124 9.75 -16.29 -2.11
N PRO A 125 9.70 -16.78 -3.37
CA PRO A 125 8.74 -16.29 -4.35
C PRO A 125 7.30 -16.54 -3.91
N ARG A 126 6.37 -15.75 -4.45
CA ARG A 126 4.94 -16.02 -4.27
C ARG A 126 4.59 -17.42 -4.81
N PRO A 127 3.73 -18.19 -4.12
CA PRO A 127 3.19 -19.42 -4.70
C PRO A 127 2.44 -19.12 -6.00
N PRO A 128 2.45 -20.06 -6.97
CA PRO A 128 1.76 -19.88 -8.24
C PRO A 128 0.26 -19.59 -8.03
N GLN A 129 -0.31 -18.84 -8.98
CA GLN A 129 -1.74 -18.59 -9.03
C GLN A 129 -2.54 -19.90 -9.08
N PRO A 130 -3.69 -20.00 -8.40
CA PRO A 130 -4.64 -21.07 -8.62
C PRO A 130 -5.20 -20.99 -10.05
N GLU A 131 -5.58 -22.14 -10.63
CA GLU A 131 -6.11 -22.20 -12.00
C GLU A 131 -7.33 -21.28 -12.24
N LEU A 132 -8.12 -21.06 -11.20
CA LEU A 132 -9.18 -20.05 -11.16
C LEU A 132 -8.62 -18.80 -10.48
N GLY A 133 -8.16 -17.82 -11.27
CA GLY A 133 -7.51 -16.61 -10.76
C GLY A 133 -8.33 -15.87 -9.67
N TRP A 134 -7.64 -15.28 -8.70
CA TRP A 134 -8.20 -14.85 -7.41
C TRP A 134 -9.33 -13.79 -7.46
N PHE A 135 -9.46 -13.01 -8.53
CA PHE A 135 -10.46 -11.95 -8.66
C PHE A 135 -11.48 -12.18 -9.78
N ARG A 136 -11.57 -13.39 -10.34
CA ARG A 136 -12.64 -13.70 -11.29
C ARG A 136 -13.97 -13.78 -10.54
N HIS A 137 -14.89 -12.88 -10.89
CA HIS A 137 -16.30 -13.09 -10.62
C HIS A 137 -16.76 -14.26 -11.51
N THR A 138 -17.21 -15.36 -10.92
CA THR A 138 -17.95 -16.42 -11.62
C THR A 138 -19.38 -15.99 -11.88
#